data_AF-A0A7S0C9T5-F1
#
_entry.id   AF-A0A7S0C9T5-F1
#
_cell.length_a   1.000
_cell.length_b   1.000
_cell.length_c   1.000
_cell.angle_alpha   90.00
_cell.angle_beta   90.00
_cell.angle_gamma   90.00
#
_symmetry.space_group_name_H-M   'P 1'
#
loop_
_entity.id
_entity.type
_entity.pdbx_description
1 polymer ?
#
loop_
_entity_poly.entity_id
_entity_poly.type
_entity_poly.pdbx_seq_one_letter_code
_entity_poly.pdbx_strand_id
1 'polypeptide(L)'
;EGEVHFIEAPADAKERFAVLNAREEDIIVRCSTTAKGRKNLERWVDFHVRPKWAPRGAARFLSLVRNKHYNGVAIHRVVKNDLTSFGILANPKTRIELSSLPIEDDRNIGIPFVPGMLSFTGSGK
;
A
#
# COMPACT_ATOMS: atom_id res chain seq x y z
N GLU A 1 7.99 18.76 -5.20
CA GLU A 1 6.72 18.79 -4.45
C GLU A 1 5.72 17.93 -5.19
N GLY A 2 5.00 17.02 -4.52
CA GLY A 2 4.05 16.12 -5.18
C GLY A 2 2.63 16.65 -5.01
N GLU A 3 1.85 16.69 -6.08
CA GLU A 3 0.46 17.16 -6.07
C GLU A 3 -0.42 16.39 -5.07
N VAL A 4 -1.31 17.12 -4.42
CA VAL A 4 -2.19 16.63 -3.35
C VAL A 4 -3.50 16.10 -3.97
N HIS A 5 -3.55 14.80 -4.27
CA HIS A 5 -4.72 14.13 -4.86
C HIS A 5 -5.76 13.59 -3.85
N PHE A 6 -6.00 14.22 -2.69
CA PHE A 6 -6.81 13.61 -1.62
C PHE A 6 -7.93 14.52 -1.15
N ILE A 7 -9.08 13.91 -0.88
CA ILE A 7 -10.19 14.51 -0.13
C ILE A 7 -10.09 13.95 1.29
N GLU A 8 -9.79 14.78 2.29
CA GLU A 8 -9.87 14.33 3.70
C GLU A 8 -11.30 13.86 4.00
N ALA A 9 -11.44 12.68 4.61
CA ALA A 9 -12.74 12.19 5.02
C ALA A 9 -13.30 13.11 6.13
N PRO A 10 -14.58 13.50 6.06
CA PRO A 10 -15.24 14.22 7.15
C PRO A 10 -15.06 13.50 8.49
N ALA A 11 -14.93 14.26 9.58
CA ALA A 11 -14.65 13.73 10.91
C ALA A 11 -15.71 12.73 11.43
N ASP A 12 -16.91 12.74 10.85
CA ASP A 12 -18.07 11.90 11.14
C ASP A 12 -18.25 10.71 10.19
N ALA A 13 -17.38 10.54 9.19
CA ALA A 13 -17.44 9.41 8.27
C ALA A 13 -17.14 8.09 9.00
N LYS A 14 -17.98 7.06 8.78
CA LYS A 14 -17.74 5.69 9.27
C LYS A 14 -16.36 5.15 8.85
N GLU A 15 -15.84 5.61 7.72
CA GLU A 15 -14.49 5.36 7.25
C GLU A 15 -13.64 6.63 7.40
N ARG A 16 -12.60 6.59 8.23
CA ARG A 16 -11.71 7.73 8.52
C ARG A 16 -10.66 8.01 7.42
N PHE A 17 -10.88 7.53 6.20
CA PHE A 17 -9.91 7.63 5.10
C PHE A 17 -10.57 8.17 3.84
N ALA A 18 -9.85 9.00 3.11
CA ALA A 18 -10.19 9.41 1.76
C ALA A 18 -10.45 8.16 0.91
N VAL A 19 -11.54 8.11 0.14
CA VAL A 19 -11.68 7.13 -0.95
C VAL A 19 -11.24 7.84 -2.22
N LEU A 20 -10.24 7.30 -2.91
CA LEU A 20 -9.80 7.90 -4.18
C LEU A 20 -10.87 7.69 -5.24
N ASN A 21 -11.21 8.76 -5.97
CA ASN A 21 -12.17 8.67 -7.05
C ASN A 21 -11.61 7.79 -8.16
N ALA A 22 -12.40 6.83 -8.63
CA ALA A 22 -12.05 5.89 -9.70
C ALA A 22 -11.78 6.57 -11.07
N ARG A 23 -11.83 7.91 -11.17
CA ARG A 23 -11.43 8.65 -12.38
C ARG A 23 -9.93 8.90 -12.48
N GLU A 24 -9.17 8.73 -11.39
CA GLU A 24 -7.73 9.00 -11.40
C GLU A 24 -6.95 7.98 -12.25
N GLU A 25 -5.92 8.49 -12.91
CA GLU A 25 -4.92 7.71 -13.65
C GLU A 25 -4.08 6.88 -12.68
N ASP A 26 -3.27 5.97 -13.22
CA ASP A 26 -2.40 5.14 -12.40
C ASP A 26 -1.39 5.99 -11.64
N ILE A 27 -1.31 5.82 -10.33
CA ILE A 27 -0.38 6.56 -9.49
C ILE A 27 0.88 5.71 -9.33
N ILE A 28 2.03 6.23 -9.74
CA ILE A 28 3.31 5.55 -9.57
C ILE A 28 3.96 5.99 -8.26
N VAL A 29 4.19 5.04 -7.36
CA VAL A 29 4.99 5.23 -6.16
C VAL A 29 6.34 4.56 -6.34
N ARG A 30 7.40 5.36 -6.42
CA ARG A 30 8.78 4.87 -6.49
C ARG A 30 9.39 4.74 -5.11
N CYS A 31 9.86 3.54 -4.78
CA CYS A 31 10.55 3.25 -3.52
C CYS A 31 11.99 2.79 -3.79
N SER A 32 12.94 3.16 -2.93
CA SER A 32 14.27 2.56 -2.93
C SER A 32 14.36 1.43 -1.91
N THR A 33 15.20 0.45 -2.20
CA THR A 33 15.51 -0.65 -1.27
C THR A 33 17.01 -0.68 -0.96
N THR A 34 17.36 -1.22 0.22
CA THR A 34 18.75 -1.47 0.61
C THR A 34 19.31 -2.75 0.00
N ALA A 35 18.45 -3.58 -0.59
CA ALA A 35 18.86 -4.78 -1.28
C ALA A 35 19.78 -4.38 -2.45
N LYS A 36 21.06 -4.73 -2.33
CA LYS A 36 21.89 -4.91 -3.52
C LYS A 36 21.28 -6.12 -4.23
N GLY A 37 20.36 -5.89 -5.16
CA GLY A 37 19.91 -6.97 -6.03
C GLY A 37 21.11 -7.63 -6.72
N ARG A 38 20.86 -8.75 -7.42
CA ARG A 38 21.84 -9.33 -8.37
C ARG A 38 22.55 -8.19 -9.12
N LYS A 39 23.86 -8.32 -9.38
CA LYS A 39 24.62 -7.34 -10.17
C LYS A 39 23.72 -6.87 -11.34
N ASN A 40 23.37 -5.58 -11.36
CA ASN A 40 22.50 -4.90 -12.34
C ASN A 40 20.99 -4.77 -12.03
N LEU A 41 20.52 -5.09 -10.83
CA LEU A 41 19.16 -4.70 -10.41
C LEU A 41 19.17 -3.27 -9.87
N GLU A 42 18.29 -2.42 -10.43
CA GLU A 42 18.06 -1.06 -9.94
C GLU A 42 17.66 -1.08 -8.47
N ARG A 43 18.08 -0.06 -7.71
CA ARG A 43 17.68 0.08 -6.30
C ARG A 43 16.21 0.46 -6.14
N TRP A 44 15.54 0.77 -7.24
CA TRP A 44 14.20 1.31 -7.29
C TRP A 44 13.17 0.23 -7.59
N VAL A 45 12.01 0.36 -6.98
CA VAL A 45 10.81 -0.44 -7.24
C VAL A 45 9.67 0.54 -7.45
N ASP A 46 8.99 0.42 -8.59
CA ASP A 46 7.82 1.24 -8.92
C ASP A 46 6.54 0.44 -8.65
N PHE A 47 5.70 0.98 -7.76
CA PHE A 47 4.37 0.45 -7.48
C PHE A 47 3.34 1.23 -8.29
N HIS A 48 2.66 0.54 -9.20
CA HIS A 48 1.54 1.10 -9.95
C HIS A 48 0.25 0.93 -9.14
N VAL A 49 -0.14 2.00 -8.44
CA VAL A 49 -1.36 2.03 -7.64
C VAL A 49 -2.56 2.29 -8.57
N ARG A 50 -3.57 1.44 -8.49
CA ARG A 50 -4.75 1.45 -9.36
C ARG A 50 -6.03 1.78 -8.55
N PRO A 51 -6.38 3.06 -8.33
CA PRO A 51 -7.61 3.42 -7.60
C PRO A 51 -8.88 2.80 -8.20
N LYS A 52 -8.92 2.57 -9.51
CA LYS A 52 -10.02 1.88 -10.20
C LYS A 52 -10.23 0.43 -9.76
N TRP A 53 -9.18 -0.25 -9.31
CA TRP A 53 -9.25 -1.66 -8.91
C TRP A 53 -9.56 -1.82 -7.44
N ALA A 54 -8.98 -0.96 -6.61
CA ALA A 54 -9.05 -1.04 -5.17
C ALA A 54 -9.02 0.37 -4.56
N PRO A 55 -10.10 1.16 -4.63
CA PRO A 55 -10.09 2.55 -4.21
C PRO A 55 -9.77 2.74 -2.72
N ARG A 56 -10.26 1.85 -1.84
CA ARG A 56 -9.96 1.89 -0.40
C ARG A 56 -8.51 1.49 -0.13
N GLY A 57 -8.07 0.38 -0.73
CA GLY A 57 -6.71 -0.12 -0.63
C GLY A 57 -5.68 0.89 -1.16
N ALA A 58 -5.94 1.48 -2.33
CA ALA A 58 -5.11 2.50 -2.95
C ALA A 58 -4.96 3.72 -2.03
N ALA A 59 -6.08 4.24 -1.52
CA ALA A 59 -6.05 5.38 -0.63
C ALA A 59 -5.30 5.09 0.68
N ARG A 60 -5.51 3.91 1.28
CA ARG A 60 -4.77 3.49 2.48
C ARG A 60 -3.28 3.36 2.20
N PHE A 61 -2.89 2.70 1.12
CA PHE A 61 -1.48 2.55 0.75
C PHE A 61 -0.80 3.91 0.59
N LEU A 62 -1.42 4.82 -0.18
CA LEU A 62 -0.85 6.12 -0.46
C LEU A 62 -0.83 7.04 0.77
N SER A 63 -1.83 6.95 1.65
CA SER A 63 -1.78 7.62 2.97
C SER A 63 -0.59 7.13 3.79
N LEU A 64 -0.33 5.82 3.80
CA LEU A 64 0.83 5.27 4.52
C LEU A 64 2.17 5.72 3.91
N VAL A 65 2.25 5.81 2.58
CA VAL A 65 3.43 6.35 1.86
C VAL A 65 3.68 7.80 2.26
N ARG A 66 2.66 8.66 2.23
CA ARG A 66 2.76 10.09 2.57
C ARG A 66 3.23 10.32 4.00
N ASN A 67 2.71 9.51 4.92
CA ASN A 67 3.10 9.54 6.32
C ASN A 67 4.44 8.83 6.61
N LYS A 68 5.20 8.47 5.56
CA LYS A 68 6.54 7.86 5.64
C LYS A 68 6.57 6.55 6.42
N HIS A 69 5.44 5.84 6.54
CA HIS A 69 5.36 4.61 7.32
C HIS A 69 6.20 3.48 6.75
N TYR A 70 6.46 3.46 5.45
CA TYR A 70 7.32 2.45 4.81
C TYR A 70 8.82 2.77 4.89
N ASN A 71 9.22 3.95 5.36
CA ASN A 71 10.63 4.30 5.44
C ASN A 71 11.34 3.44 6.49
N GLY A 72 12.39 2.73 6.07
CA GLY A 72 13.14 1.83 6.95
C GLY A 72 12.41 0.52 7.28
N VAL A 73 11.27 0.24 6.65
CA VAL A 73 10.56 -1.04 6.83
C VAL A 73 11.29 -2.16 6.11
N ALA A 74 11.49 -3.27 6.81
CA ALA A 74 12.10 -4.46 6.25
C ALA A 74 11.12 -5.28 5.41
N ILE A 75 11.65 -5.90 4.36
CA ILE A 75 11.05 -7.09 3.75
C ILE A 75 11.32 -8.24 4.74
N HIS A 76 10.29 -8.69 5.45
CA HIS A 76 10.46 -9.58 6.60
C HIS A 76 10.14 -11.05 6.28
N ARG A 77 9.50 -11.33 5.14
CA ARG A 77 9.20 -12.69 4.70
C ARG A 77 9.36 -12.80 3.20
N VAL A 78 10.10 -13.81 2.75
CA VAL A 78 10.25 -14.16 1.34
C VAL A 78 10.07 -15.66 1.21
N VAL A 79 9.06 -16.07 0.44
CA VAL A 79 8.86 -17.47 0.03
C VAL A 79 9.17 -17.54 -1.45
N LYS A 80 10.18 -18.33 -1.80
CA LYS A 80 10.64 -18.45 -3.19
C LYS A 80 9.51 -18.98 -4.08
N ASN A 81 9.30 -18.34 -5.24
CA ASN A 81 8.26 -18.66 -6.22
C ASN A 81 6.83 -18.49 -5.70
N ASP A 82 6.65 -17.76 -4.60
CA ASP A 82 5.35 -17.48 -4.00
C ASP A 82 5.30 -15.99 -3.66
N LEU A 83 5.34 -15.62 -2.38
CA LEU A 83 5.10 -14.24 -1.94
C LEU A 83 6.29 -13.60 -1.22
N THR A 84 6.35 -12.28 -1.32
CA THR A 84 7.25 -11.42 -0.54
C THR A 84 6.42 -10.44 0.27
N SER A 85 6.68 -10.33 1.57
CA SER A 85 5.92 -9.47 2.49
C SER A 85 6.77 -8.36 3.11
N PHE A 86 6.18 -7.17 3.20
CA PHE A 86 6.69 -5.99 3.89
C PHE A 86 5.52 -5.27 4.59
N GLY A 87 5.79 -4.14 5.25
CA GLY A 87 4.74 -3.30 5.86
C GLY A 87 4.57 -3.48 7.37
N ILE A 88 5.42 -4.27 8.02
CA ILE A 88 5.52 -4.28 9.49
C ILE A 88 6.25 -3.02 9.93
N LEU A 89 5.52 -2.11 10.57
CA LEU A 89 6.06 -0.82 11.03
C LEU A 89 7.03 -1.00 12.18
N ALA A 90 8.14 -0.24 12.15
CA ALA A 90 9.18 -0.28 13.16
C ALA A 90 8.72 0.29 14.51
N ASN A 91 7.83 1.29 14.51
CA ASN A 91 7.27 1.88 15.73
C ASN A 91 6.07 1.06 16.25
N PRO A 92 6.17 0.43 17.44
CA PRO A 92 5.08 -0.38 17.98
C PRO A 92 3.79 0.40 18.25
N LYS A 93 3.89 1.67 18.67
CA LYS A 93 2.70 2.49 18.97
C LYS A 93 1.88 2.73 17.70
N THR A 94 2.54 3.19 16.65
CA THR A 94 1.94 3.40 15.33
C THR A 94 1.38 2.10 14.74
N ARG A 95 2.05 0.98 14.98
CA ARG A 95 1.57 -0.34 14.55
C ARG A 95 0.25 -0.72 15.22
N ILE A 96 0.15 -0.52 16.53
CA ILE A 96 -1.06 -0.79 17.32
C ILE A 96 -2.20 0.13 16.85
N GLU A 97 -1.91 1.42 16.68
CA GLU A 97 -2.88 2.40 16.19
C GLU A 97 -3.41 2.06 14.79
N LEU A 98 -2.55 1.69 13.85
CA LEU A 98 -3.02 1.35 12.51
C LEU A 98 -3.72 0.00 12.46
N SER A 99 -3.38 -0.93 13.36
CA SER A 99 -4.08 -2.22 13.49
C SER A 99 -5.49 -2.10 14.06
N SER A 100 -5.77 -1.05 14.84
CA SER A 100 -7.12 -0.76 15.34
C SER A 100 -7.99 -0.02 14.32
N LEU A 101 -7.42 0.32 13.15
CA LEU A 101 -8.08 1.00 12.04
C LEU A 101 -8.07 0.09 10.79
N PRO A 102 -8.79 -1.05 10.80
CA PRO A 102 -8.93 -1.89 9.61
C PRO A 102 -9.67 -1.13 8.51
N ILE A 103 -9.48 -1.56 7.27
CA ILE A 103 -10.27 -1.14 6.12
C ILE A 103 -11.13 -2.32 5.67
N GLU A 104 -12.32 -2.04 5.13
CA GLU A 104 -13.09 -3.04 4.41
C GLU A 104 -12.38 -3.41 3.11
N ASP A 105 -12.59 -4.65 2.65
CA ASP A 105 -12.12 -5.09 1.34
C ASP A 105 -12.79 -4.26 0.23
N ASP A 106 -12.04 -4.05 -0.86
CA ASP A 106 -12.56 -3.46 -2.08
C ASP A 106 -13.42 -4.47 -2.85
N ARG A 107 -14.37 -3.97 -3.64
CA ARG A 107 -15.22 -4.82 -4.47
C ARG A 107 -14.38 -5.62 -5.46
N ASN A 108 -14.63 -6.92 -5.52
CA ASN A 108 -14.04 -7.77 -6.56
C ASN A 108 -14.60 -7.42 -7.95
N ILE A 109 -13.74 -6.94 -8.84
CA ILE A 109 -14.05 -6.59 -10.24
C ILE A 109 -13.47 -7.60 -11.25
N GLY A 110 -13.02 -8.78 -10.80
CA GLY A 110 -12.56 -9.87 -11.66
C GLY A 110 -11.12 -9.73 -12.17
N ILE A 111 -10.28 -8.94 -11.51
CA ILE A 111 -8.86 -8.85 -11.85
C ILE A 111 -8.10 -10.07 -11.28
N PRO A 112 -7.40 -10.85 -12.11
CA PRO A 112 -6.66 -12.01 -11.63
C PRO A 112 -5.43 -11.58 -10.82
N PHE A 113 -5.12 -12.29 -9.73
CA PHE A 113 -3.91 -12.05 -8.95
C PHE A 113 -2.74 -12.88 -9.52
N VAL A 114 -1.75 -12.20 -10.10
CA VAL A 114 -0.60 -12.82 -10.79
C VAL A 114 0.73 -12.30 -10.24
N PRO A 115 1.87 -12.99 -10.47
CA PRO A 115 3.17 -12.53 -10.01
C PRO A 115 3.46 -11.08 -10.41
N GLY A 116 3.99 -10.29 -9.47
CA GLY A 116 4.24 -8.86 -9.64
C GLY A 116 3.12 -7.96 -9.10
N MET A 117 1.99 -8.52 -8.65
CA MET A 117 0.93 -7.76 -8.00
C MET A 117 1.18 -7.53 -6.50
N LEU A 118 0.68 -6.40 -6.02
CA LEU A 118 0.67 -6.03 -4.60
C LEU A 118 -0.76 -6.19 -4.05
N SER A 119 -0.90 -6.83 -2.89
CA SER A 119 -2.15 -6.95 -2.16
C SER A 119 -1.92 -6.74 -0.66
N PHE A 120 -2.94 -6.30 0.06
CA PHE A 120 -2.93 -6.31 1.52
C PHE A 120 -3.03 -7.73 2.05
N THR A 121 -2.37 -7.99 3.17
CA THR A 121 -2.56 -9.23 3.94
C THR A 121 -3.76 -9.06 4.87
N GLY A 122 -4.80 -9.85 4.65
CA GLY A 122 -5.97 -9.93 5.53
C GLY A 122 -5.83 -11.01 6.60
N SER A 123 -6.65 -10.91 7.65
CA SER A 123 -6.75 -11.96 8.69
C SER A 123 -7.80 -13.03 8.40
N GLY A 124 -8.54 -12.90 7.29
CA GLY A 124 -9.54 -13.87 6.83
C GLY A 124 -10.72 -14.04 7.78
N LYS A 125 -11.00 -13.03 8.61
CA LYS A 125 -12.14 -12.98 9.53
C LYS A 125 -13.35 -12.34 8.88
#